data_AF-A0A9X4NWK8-F1
#
_entry.id   AF-A0A9X4NWK8-F1
#
_cell.length_a   1.000
_cell.length_b   1.000
_cell.length_c   1.000
_cell.angle_alpha   90.00
_cell.angle_beta   90.00
_cell.angle_gamma   90.00
#
_symmetry.space_group_name_H-M   'P 1'
#
loop_
_entity.id
_entity.type
_entity.pdbx_description
1 polymer ?
#
loop_
_entity_poly.entity_id
_entity_poly.type
_entity_poly.pdbx_seq_one_letter_code
_entity_poly.pdbx_strand_id
1 'polypeptide(L)'
;DALLQYGFIPTEETKIAILGSGNVAQGAFSSISKYSSNIRMYYRKTMSIFKENYTKYDIIINGIEIGKDDDPILSFSEQKSLKKGTFIIDIAADAGNTIEGTYFTTMDAPIYENDGKYYYVVPNTPSLIYRNVSQ
;
A
#
# COMPACT_ATOMS: atom_id res chain seq x y z
N ASP A 1 -1.84 5.67 12.92
CA ASP A 1 -0.70 5.50 12.00
C ASP A 1 -0.01 4.15 12.16
N ALA A 2 -0.38 3.15 11.35
CA ALA A 2 0.24 1.82 11.38
C ALA A 2 1.75 1.86 11.10
N LEU A 3 2.21 2.78 10.25
CA LEU A 3 3.63 3.05 9.99
C LEU A 3 4.40 3.43 11.27
N LEU A 4 3.86 4.37 12.05
CA LEU A 4 4.47 4.84 13.30
C LEU A 4 4.48 3.74 14.38
N GLN A 5 3.40 2.95 14.47
CA GLN A 5 3.30 1.85 15.44
C GLN A 5 4.36 0.77 15.22
N TYR A 6 4.88 0.63 14.00
CA TYR A 6 5.93 -0.35 13.66
C TYR A 6 7.31 0.29 13.45
N GLY A 7 7.49 1.53 13.90
CA GLY A 7 8.78 2.22 13.83
C GLY A 7 9.23 2.56 12.40
N PHE A 8 8.34 2.47 11.41
CA PHE A 8 8.63 2.87 10.04
C PHE A 8 8.27 4.35 9.89
N ILE A 9 9.26 5.21 10.08
CA ILE A 9 9.11 6.65 9.87
C ILE A 9 9.66 6.94 8.47
N PRO A 10 8.79 7.27 7.48
CA PRO A 10 9.26 7.70 6.17
C PRO A 10 10.17 8.91 6.33
N THR A 11 11.28 8.91 5.60
CA THR A 11 12.18 10.06 5.50
C THR A 11 12.06 10.67 4.11
N GLU A 12 12.75 11.79 3.86
CA GLU A 12 12.83 12.38 2.52
C GLU A 12 13.46 11.44 1.47
N GLU A 13 14.23 10.45 1.90
CA GLU A 13 14.81 9.45 1.00
C GLU A 13 13.83 8.33 0.64
N THR A 14 12.78 8.12 1.44
CA THR A 14 11.79 7.05 1.25
C THR A 14 10.95 7.33 0.01
N LYS A 15 11.08 6.48 -1.01
CA LYS A 15 10.29 6.59 -2.25
C LYS A 15 8.94 5.92 -2.08
N ILE A 16 7.87 6.69 -2.29
CA ILE A 16 6.51 6.24 -2.04
C ILE A 16 5.70 6.25 -3.34
N ALA A 17 5.08 5.12 -3.67
CA ALA A 17 4.09 5.03 -4.73
C ALA A 17 2.68 4.97 -4.13
N ILE A 18 1.77 5.79 -4.62
CA ILE A 18 0.34 5.72 -4.26
C ILE A 18 -0.45 5.40 -5.53
N LEU A 19 -1.24 4.35 -5.49
CA LEU A 19 -2.02 3.87 -6.63
C LEU A 19 -3.50 4.23 -6.41
N GLY A 20 -4.09 4.98 -7.33
CA GLY A 20 -5.50 5.34 -7.32
C GLY A 20 -5.75 6.84 -7.25
N SER A 21 -6.98 7.24 -7.64
CA SER A 21 -7.45 8.62 -7.60
C SER A 21 -8.58 8.87 -6.59
N GLY A 22 -9.07 7.82 -5.92
CA GLY A 22 -10.19 7.91 -5.01
C GLY A 22 -9.85 8.55 -3.65
N ASN A 23 -10.86 8.75 -2.82
CA ASN A 23 -10.73 9.37 -1.50
C ASN A 23 -9.69 8.69 -0.61
N VAL A 24 -9.60 7.36 -0.68
CA VAL A 24 -8.60 6.56 0.05
C VAL A 24 -7.17 6.94 -0.35
N ALA A 25 -6.88 6.98 -1.65
CA ALA A 25 -5.56 7.37 -2.16
C ALA A 25 -5.21 8.82 -1.81
N GLN A 26 -6.19 9.73 -1.89
CA GLN A 26 -6.00 11.14 -1.49
C GLN A 26 -5.78 11.31 0.01
N GLY A 27 -6.49 10.55 0.85
CA GLY A 27 -6.30 10.53 2.29
C GLY A 27 -4.92 10.00 2.67
N ALA A 28 -4.46 8.93 2.00
CA ALA A 28 -3.10 8.41 2.16
C ALA A 28 -2.05 9.45 1.76
N PHE A 29 -2.22 10.12 0.61
CA PHE A 29 -1.34 11.22 0.18
C PHE A 29 -1.29 12.35 1.21
N SER A 30 -2.44 12.85 1.66
CA SER A 30 -2.52 13.92 2.66
C SER A 30 -1.85 13.55 4.00
N SER A 31 -1.92 12.28 4.38
CA SER A 31 -1.31 11.80 5.63
C SER A 31 0.21 11.66 5.48
N ILE A 32 0.69 11.06 4.39
CA ILE A 32 2.10 10.70 4.23
C ILE A 32 2.98 11.84 3.72
N SER A 33 2.39 12.80 2.99
CA SER A 33 3.08 14.03 2.55
C SER A 33 3.54 14.94 3.69
N LYS A 34 3.08 14.68 4.92
CA LYS A 34 3.61 15.35 6.13
C LYS A 34 5.02 14.86 6.51
N TYR A 35 5.42 13.69 6.04
CA TYR A 35 6.67 13.02 6.44
C TYR A 35 7.68 12.89 5.30
N SER A 36 7.23 12.86 4.04
CA SER A 36 8.11 12.72 2.88
C SER A 36 7.56 13.49 1.69
N SER A 37 8.43 14.17 0.97
CA SER A 37 8.10 14.81 -0.31
C SER A 37 8.22 13.87 -1.51
N ASN A 38 8.84 12.69 -1.34
CA ASN A 38 9.20 11.77 -2.41
C ASN A 38 8.07 10.79 -2.75
N ILE A 39 6.92 11.37 -3.13
CA ILE A 39 5.68 10.64 -3.39
C ILE A 39 5.32 10.75 -4.88
N ARG A 40 5.03 9.62 -5.51
CA ARG A 40 4.48 9.56 -6.86
C ARG A 40 3.12 8.88 -6.86
N MET A 41 2.12 9.59 -7.38
CA MET A 41 0.80 9.02 -7.61
C MET A 41 0.72 8.36 -8.99
N TYR A 42 0.08 7.21 -9.02
CA TYR A 42 -0.24 6.45 -10.22
C TYR A 42 -1.75 6.24 -10.30
N TYR A 43 -2.27 6.29 -11.52
CA TYR A 43 -3.68 6.11 -11.83
C TYR A 43 -3.82 4.91 -12.74
N ARG A 44 -5.04 4.40 -12.95
CA ARG A 44 -5.29 3.28 -13.89
C ARG A 44 -4.58 3.49 -15.24
N LYS A 45 -4.65 4.70 -15.80
CA LYS A 45 -3.99 5.06 -17.08
C LYS A 45 -2.46 5.13 -17.05
N THR A 46 -1.84 5.19 -15.87
CA THR A 46 -0.37 5.25 -15.71
C THR A 46 0.21 4.01 -15.03
N MET A 47 -0.58 2.94 -14.88
CA MET A 47 -0.12 1.69 -14.24
C MET A 47 1.01 1.00 -14.99
N SER A 48 1.09 1.14 -16.32
CA SER A 48 2.24 0.66 -17.11
C SER A 48 3.55 1.28 -16.61
N ILE A 49 3.54 2.59 -16.33
CA ILE A 49 4.71 3.32 -15.81
C ILE A 49 5.04 2.89 -14.38
N PHE A 50 4.03 2.51 -13.57
CA PHE A 50 4.29 1.91 -12.26
C PHE A 50 4.98 0.54 -12.42
N LYS A 51 4.47 -0.32 -13.30
CA LYS A 51 5.03 -1.65 -13.58
C LYS A 51 6.48 -1.61 -14.10
N GLU A 52 6.90 -0.52 -14.75
CA GLU A 52 8.30 -0.32 -15.14
C GLU A 52 9.21 0.11 -13.97
N ASN A 53 8.65 0.58 -12.85
CA ASN A 53 9.39 1.27 -11.79
C ASN A 53 9.14 0.74 -10.37
N TYR A 54 8.24 -0.24 -10.19
CA TYR A 54 7.74 -0.66 -8.87
C TYR A 54 8.86 -1.06 -7.90
N THR A 55 9.94 -1.69 -8.40
CA THR A 55 11.11 -2.11 -7.60
C THR A 55 11.90 -0.96 -6.99
N LYS A 56 11.67 0.29 -7.43
CA LYS A 56 12.37 1.47 -6.90
C LYS A 56 11.75 2.00 -5.62
N TYR A 57 10.50 1.63 -5.31
CA TYR A 57 9.74 2.15 -4.18
C TYR A 57 10.00 1.37 -2.90
N ASP A 58 10.00 2.10 -1.80
CA ASP A 58 10.15 1.56 -0.45
C ASP A 58 8.77 1.36 0.20
N ILE A 59 7.80 2.19 -0.18
CA ILE A 59 6.39 2.05 0.23
C ILE A 59 5.51 2.06 -1.02
N ILE A 60 4.58 1.11 -1.11
CA ILE A 60 3.57 1.03 -2.16
C ILE A 60 2.19 1.01 -1.50
N ILE A 61 1.37 2.02 -1.75
CA ILE A 61 0.02 2.16 -1.21
C ILE A 61 -0.99 1.91 -2.33
N ASN A 62 -1.73 0.81 -2.25
CA ASN A 62 -2.80 0.50 -3.17
C ASN A 62 -4.15 1.04 -2.68
N GLY A 63 -4.78 1.86 -3.52
CA GLY A 63 -6.17 2.32 -3.41
C GLY A 63 -6.97 2.05 -4.69
N ILE A 64 -6.50 1.14 -5.56
CA ILE A 64 -7.21 0.69 -6.76
C ILE A 64 -7.82 -0.68 -6.49
N GLU A 65 -9.14 -0.79 -6.61
CA GLU A 65 -9.84 -2.07 -6.63
C GLU A 65 -9.71 -2.65 -8.05
N ILE A 66 -9.40 -3.94 -8.19
CA ILE A 66 -9.39 -4.64 -9.49
C ILE A 66 -10.56 -5.61 -9.59
N GLY A 67 -10.98 -5.93 -10.81
CA GLY A 67 -11.99 -6.96 -11.05
C GLY A 67 -11.42 -8.37 -10.79
N LYS A 68 -12.31 -9.36 -10.64
CA LYS A 68 -11.91 -10.76 -10.43
C LYS A 68 -11.08 -11.36 -11.57
N ASP A 69 -11.29 -10.86 -12.79
CA ASP A 69 -10.61 -11.33 -14.00
C ASP A 69 -9.47 -10.40 -14.45
N ASP A 70 -9.18 -9.34 -13.68
CA ASP A 70 -8.07 -8.43 -13.95
C ASP A 70 -6.75 -9.04 -13.45
N ASP A 71 -5.65 -8.73 -14.14
CA ASP A 71 -4.30 -9.09 -13.66
C ASP A 71 -3.99 -8.40 -12.32
N PRO A 72 -3.25 -9.06 -11.42
CA PRO A 72 -2.83 -8.45 -10.16
C PRO A 72 -1.93 -7.22 -10.40
N ILE A 73 -2.07 -6.23 -9.52
CA ILE A 73 -1.18 -5.06 -9.49
C ILE A 73 0.26 -5.48 -9.18
N LEU A 74 0.43 -6.48 -8.31
CA LEU A 74 1.71 -7.14 -8.07
C LEU A 74 1.51 -8.66 -7.94
N SER A 75 2.06 -9.41 -8.90
CA SER A 75 2.11 -10.88 -8.85
C SER A 75 3.15 -11.38 -7.83
N PHE A 76 3.14 -12.67 -7.50
CA PHE A 76 4.16 -13.27 -6.64
C PHE A 76 5.59 -13.07 -7.16
N SER A 77 5.79 -13.13 -8.48
CA SER A 77 7.13 -12.96 -9.08
C SER A 77 7.60 -11.51 -9.02
N GLU A 78 6.68 -10.56 -9.22
CA GLU A 78 6.96 -9.14 -9.06
C GLU A 78 7.26 -8.79 -7.59
N GLN A 79 6.47 -9.31 -6.65
CA GLN A 79 6.71 -9.12 -5.22
C GLN A 79 8.10 -9.59 -4.79
N LYS A 80 8.59 -10.72 -5.32
CA LYS A 80 9.96 -11.20 -5.04
C LYS A 80 11.06 -10.25 -5.52
N SER A 81 10.77 -9.44 -6.54
CA SER A 81 11.70 -8.48 -7.13
C SER A 81 11.76 -7.15 -6.36
N LEU A 82 10.88 -6.96 -5.37
CA LEU A 82 10.92 -5.83 -4.46
C LEU A 82 12.13 -5.90 -3.54
N LYS A 83 12.58 -4.73 -3.09
CA LYS A 83 13.65 -4.63 -2.09
C LYS A 83 13.18 -5.28 -0.78
N LYS A 84 14.13 -5.87 -0.04
CA LYS A 84 13.88 -6.19 1.36
C LYS A 84 13.56 -4.90 2.12
N GLY A 85 12.58 -4.96 3.00
CA GLY A 85 12.05 -3.81 3.72
C GLY A 85 10.96 -3.04 2.98
N THR A 86 10.62 -3.39 1.73
CA THR A 86 9.49 -2.75 1.05
C THR A 86 8.20 -3.01 1.83
N PHE A 87 7.43 -1.95 2.04
CA PHE A 87 6.15 -2.01 2.74
C PHE A 87 4.99 -1.78 1.77
N ILE A 88 4.12 -2.78 1.65
CA ILE A 88 2.93 -2.76 0.82
C ILE A 88 1.71 -2.51 1.72
N ILE A 89 0.94 -1.48 1.40
CA ILE A 89 -0.29 -1.13 2.10
C ILE A 89 -1.44 -1.26 1.10
N ASP A 90 -2.37 -2.17 1.34
CA ASP A 90 -3.54 -2.38 0.48
C ASP A 90 -4.82 -1.97 1.21
N ILE A 91 -5.47 -0.92 0.70
CA ILE A 91 -6.66 -0.30 1.28
C ILE A 91 -7.89 -0.51 0.35
N ALA A 92 -7.71 -1.18 -0.79
CA ALA A 92 -8.67 -1.21 -1.89
C ALA A 92 -9.60 -2.44 -1.90
N ALA A 93 -9.91 -3.00 -0.73
CA ALA A 93 -11.07 -3.88 -0.58
C ALA A 93 -11.05 -5.22 -1.36
N ASP A 94 -9.92 -5.88 -1.61
CA ASP A 94 -9.93 -7.29 -2.03
C ASP A 94 -8.57 -7.97 -1.76
N ALA A 95 -8.43 -8.58 -0.59
CA ALA A 95 -7.20 -9.28 -0.22
C ALA A 95 -7.03 -10.54 -1.07
N GLY A 96 -5.85 -10.70 -1.66
CA GLY A 96 -5.45 -11.91 -2.40
C GLY A 96 -5.49 -11.76 -3.92
N ASN A 97 -6.35 -10.89 -4.46
CA ASN A 97 -6.45 -10.65 -5.90
C ASN A 97 -5.58 -9.45 -6.33
N THR A 98 -5.73 -8.30 -5.67
CA THR A 98 -5.05 -7.07 -6.10
C THR A 98 -3.53 -7.15 -5.93
N ILE A 99 -3.10 -7.56 -4.75
CA ILE A 99 -1.74 -7.99 -4.48
C ILE A 99 -1.81 -9.50 -4.26
N GLU A 100 -1.23 -10.25 -5.20
CA GLU A 100 -1.44 -11.69 -5.30
C GLU A 100 -1.03 -12.41 -4.01
N GLY A 101 -1.93 -13.22 -3.46
CA GLY A 101 -1.66 -14.05 -2.28
C GLY A 101 -1.62 -13.32 -0.94
N THR A 102 -2.04 -12.05 -0.89
CA THR A 102 -2.22 -11.34 0.37
C THR A 102 -3.47 -11.80 1.13
N TYR A 103 -3.48 -11.57 2.44
CA TYR A 103 -4.65 -11.82 3.30
C TYR A 103 -4.88 -10.62 4.22
N PHE A 104 -6.11 -10.45 4.70
CA PHE A 104 -6.45 -9.33 5.57
C PHE A 104 -5.68 -9.37 6.88
N THR A 105 -5.12 -8.22 7.23
CA THR A 105 -4.57 -7.95 8.57
C THR A 105 -5.69 -7.68 9.57
N THR A 106 -5.37 -7.77 10.85
CA THR A 106 -6.33 -7.54 11.94
C THR A 106 -5.87 -6.36 12.79
N MET A 107 -6.74 -5.85 13.66
CA MET A 107 -6.34 -4.77 14.59
C MET A 107 -5.25 -5.23 15.57
N ASP A 108 -5.25 -6.51 15.95
CA ASP A 108 -4.27 -7.07 16.89
C ASP A 108 -2.96 -7.46 16.18
N ALA A 109 -3.03 -7.77 14.88
CA ALA A 109 -1.89 -8.04 14.01
C ALA A 109 -2.04 -7.25 12.70
N PRO A 110 -1.82 -5.92 12.74
CA PRO A 110 -2.05 -5.03 11.60
C PRO A 110 -0.97 -5.13 10.53
N ILE A 111 0.16 -5.79 10.80
CA ILE A 111 1.21 -6.00 9.80
C ILE A 111 1.73 -7.43 9.90
N TYR A 112 1.96 -8.06 8.76
CA TYR A 112 2.73 -9.29 8.66
C TYR A 112 3.94 -9.11 7.74
N GLU A 113 4.93 -9.99 7.89
CA GLU A 113 6.10 -10.06 7.03
C GLU A 113 6.03 -11.32 6.16
N ASN A 114 6.41 -11.19 4.89
CA ASN A 114 6.68 -12.33 4.01
C ASN A 114 7.90 -12.03 3.13
N ASP A 115 8.89 -12.93 3.14
CA ASP A 115 10.13 -12.82 2.35
C ASP A 115 10.86 -11.46 2.51
N GLY A 116 10.87 -10.91 3.73
CA GLY A 116 11.46 -9.61 4.04
C GLY A 116 10.68 -8.40 3.53
N LYS A 117 9.42 -8.57 3.11
CA LYS A 117 8.50 -7.48 2.74
C LYS A 117 7.39 -7.41 3.79
N TYR A 118 6.92 -6.20 4.07
CA TYR A 118 5.86 -5.96 5.06
C TYR A 118 4.55 -5.68 4.34
N TYR A 119 3.44 -6.12 4.94
CA TYR A 119 2.11 -6.02 4.35
C TYR A 119 1.10 -5.52 5.38
N TYR A 120 0.36 -4.47 5.02
CA TYR A 120 -0.78 -3.97 5.78
C TYR A 120 -2.00 -3.98 4.86
N VAL A 121 -2.89 -4.94 5.06
CA VAL A 121 -3.99 -5.23 4.13
C VAL A 121 -5.30 -5.04 4.89
N VAL A 122 -5.98 -3.95 4.62
CA VAL A 122 -7.13 -3.49 5.40
C VAL A 122 -8.41 -3.83 4.66
N PRO A 123 -9.36 -4.53 5.28
CA PRO A 123 -10.68 -4.67 4.68
C PRO A 123 -11.34 -3.27 4.63
N ASN A 124 -12.05 -2.96 3.54
CA ASN A 124 -12.82 -1.72 3.39
C ASN A 124 -14.09 -1.75 4.27
N THR A 125 -13.91 -1.97 5.57
CA THR A 125 -14.96 -1.91 6.57
C THR A 125 -14.91 -0.51 7.19
N PRO A 126 -16.01 0.28 7.10
CA PRO A 126 -16.07 1.63 7.69
C PRO A 126 -15.66 1.68 9.17
N SER A 127 -15.85 0.58 9.91
CA SER A 127 -15.55 0.44 11.34
C SER A 127 -14.07 0.65 11.72
N LEU A 128 -13.12 0.41 10.81
CA LEU A 128 -11.69 0.56 11.10
C LEU A 128 -11.22 2.02 11.04
N ILE A 129 -11.92 2.85 10.25
CA ILE A 129 -11.58 4.28 10.08
C ILE A 129 -12.06 5.13 11.26
N TYR A 130 -13.10 4.70 11.99
CA TYR A 130 -13.69 5.51 13.07
C TYR A 130 -12.83 5.68 14.33
N ARG A 131 -11.83 4.82 14.56
CA ARG A 131 -11.04 4.87 15.81
C ARG A 131 -9.84 5.82 15.77
N ASN A 132 -9.48 6.38 14.61
CA ASN A 132 -8.36 7.33 14.45
C ASN A 132 -8.80 8.78 14.23
N VAL A 133 -10.10 9.09 14.24
CA VAL A 133 -10.62 10.47 14.09
C VAL A 133 -11.09 11.07 15.44
N SER A 134 -10.76 10.42 16.56
CA SER A 134 -11.06 10.93 17.90
C SER A 134 -9.79 10.97 18.75
N GLN A 135 -8.92 11.93 18.43
CA GLN A 135 -8.08 12.67 19.38
C GLN A 135 -7.56 13.95 18.74
#